data_AF-A0A5N6BJ93-F1
#
_entry.id   AF-A0A5N6BJ93-F1
#
_cell.length_a   1.000
_cell.length_b   1.000
_cell.length_c   1.000
_cell.angle_alpha   90.00
_cell.angle_beta   90.00
_cell.angle_gamma   90.00
#
_symmetry.space_group_name_H-M   'P 1'
#
loop_
_entity.id
_entity.type
_entity.pdbx_description
1 polymer ?
#
loop_
_entity_poly.entity_id
_entity_poly.type
_entity_poly.pdbx_seq_one_letter_code
_entity_poly.pdbx_strand_id
1 'polypeptide(L)'
;MAEAGVLPVTLGGFVVAVLTGLSGWDSRVTDDGVTRHRFDARLAGYIRDLDAPVNVVGSGTADDLRIAELLLGKPLPSTSGGPIAYVTLPAHERTLSR
;
A
#
# COMPACT_ATOMS: atom_id res chain seq x y z
N MET A 1 7.04 -1.46 -9.11
CA MET A 1 6.88 -0.01 -8.85
C MET A 1 5.48 0.21 -8.32
N ALA A 2 5.29 0.85 -7.16
CA ALA A 2 3.97 1.32 -6.75
C ALA A 2 3.65 2.58 -7.58
N GLU A 3 3.04 2.38 -8.75
CA GLU A 3 2.94 3.38 -9.82
C GLU A 3 2.13 4.64 -9.45
N ALA A 4 1.42 4.61 -8.32
CA ALA A 4 0.61 5.73 -7.80
C ALA A 4 1.16 6.37 -6.52
N GLY A 5 2.36 6.00 -6.05
CA GLY A 5 2.88 6.48 -4.76
C GLY A 5 2.11 5.96 -3.54
N VAL A 6 1.27 4.94 -3.73
CA VAL A 6 0.47 4.24 -2.72
C VAL A 6 0.86 2.77 -2.66
N LEU A 7 1.08 2.24 -1.47
CA LEU A 7 1.39 0.83 -1.21
C LEU A 7 0.37 0.25 -0.21
N PRO A 8 -0.62 -0.54 -0.68
CA PRO A 8 -1.46 -1.33 0.19
C PRO A 8 -0.66 -2.53 0.74
N VAL A 9 -0.71 -2.73 2.05
CA VAL A 9 -0.15 -3.90 2.73
C VAL A 9 -1.28 -4.88 2.98
N THR A 10 -1.11 -6.12 2.53
CA THR A 10 -2.16 -7.15 2.61
C THR A 10 -1.79 -8.29 3.55
N LEU A 11 -2.80 -8.86 4.20
CA LEU A 11 -2.74 -10.10 4.97
C LEU A 11 -3.92 -10.99 4.57
N GLY A 12 -3.67 -12.22 4.12
CA GLY A 12 -4.74 -13.12 3.67
C GLY A 12 -5.58 -12.55 2.51
N GLY A 13 -5.03 -11.63 1.72
CA GLY A 13 -5.75 -10.95 0.63
C GLY A 13 -6.58 -9.73 1.07
N PHE A 14 -6.54 -9.32 2.33
CA PHE A 14 -7.20 -8.10 2.82
C PHE A 14 -6.19 -6.99 3.09
N VAL A 15 -6.53 -5.75 2.76
CA VAL A 15 -5.65 -4.59 3.04
C VAL A 15 -5.71 -4.25 4.53
N VAL A 16 -4.57 -4.37 5.22
CA VAL A 16 -4.42 -4.11 6.66
C VAL A 16 -3.69 -2.81 6.96
N ALA A 17 -2.96 -2.25 5.99
CA ALA A 17 -2.37 -0.92 6.09
C ALA A 17 -2.26 -0.27 4.71
N VAL A 18 -2.26 1.06 4.69
CA VAL A 18 -2.10 1.86 3.48
C VAL A 18 -0.96 2.85 3.71
N LEU A 19 0.07 2.73 2.88
CA LEU A 19 1.20 3.64 2.85
C LEU A 19 1.09 4.57 1.64
N THR A 20 1.39 5.84 1.82
CA THR A 20 1.32 6.87 0.76
C THR A 20 2.59 7.72 0.74
N GLY A 21 2.75 8.53 -0.32
CA GLY A 21 3.88 9.44 -0.45
C GLY A 21 5.21 8.70 -0.52
N LEU A 22 5.23 7.53 -1.16
CA LEU A 22 6.42 6.70 -1.29
C LEU A 22 7.55 7.47 -1.98
N SER A 23 8.72 7.46 -1.37
CA SER A 23 9.95 8.05 -1.91
C SER A 23 11.18 7.29 -1.44
N GLY A 24 12.36 7.64 -1.96
CA GLY A 24 13.62 7.03 -1.50
C GLY A 24 13.72 5.52 -1.73
N TRP A 25 13.13 5.01 -2.82
CA TRP A 25 13.12 3.58 -3.12
C TRP A 25 14.53 3.04 -3.32
N ASP A 26 14.90 2.04 -2.52
CA ASP A 26 16.15 1.32 -2.61
C ASP A 26 15.92 -0.18 -2.42
N SER A 27 16.80 -1.01 -2.97
CA SER A 27 16.72 -2.46 -2.82
C SER A 27 18.10 -3.06 -2.67
N ARG A 28 18.28 -3.87 -1.63
CA ARG A 28 19.53 -4.54 -1.32
C ARG A 28 19.31 -6.04 -1.22
N VAL A 29 20.14 -6.81 -1.92
CA VAL A 29 20.24 -8.26 -1.71
C VAL A 29 21.12 -8.48 -0.48
N THR A 30 20.62 -9.22 0.50
CA THR A 30 21.40 -9.61 1.69
C THR A 30 22.37 -10.73 1.34
N ASP A 31 23.34 -10.98 2.23
CA ASP A 31 24.33 -12.05 2.05
C ASP A 31 23.67 -13.44 1.89
N ASP A 32 22.49 -13.64 2.51
CA ASP A 32 21.67 -14.85 2.38
C ASP A 32 20.78 -14.89 1.11
N GLY A 33 20.98 -13.97 0.15
CA GLY A 33 20.24 -13.93 -1.11
C GLY A 33 18.82 -13.34 -1.04
N VAL A 34 18.42 -12.75 0.10
CA VAL A 34 17.09 -12.15 0.28
C VAL A 34 17.10 -10.70 -0.18
N THR A 35 16.19 -10.33 -1.08
CA THR A 35 15.98 -8.92 -1.44
C THR A 35 15.21 -8.19 -0.35
N ARG A 36 15.81 -7.13 0.19
CA ARG A 36 15.16 -6.18 1.11
C ARG A 36 14.90 -4.87 0.39
N HIS A 37 13.70 -4.35 0.54
CA HIS A 37 13.31 -3.05 0.01
C HIS A 37 13.32 -2.01 1.12
N ARG A 38 13.77 -0.79 0.81
CA ARG A 38 13.71 0.38 1.68
C ARG A 38 13.02 1.52 0.93
N PHE A 39 12.23 2.28 1.66
CA PHE A 39 11.55 3.49 1.17
C PHE A 39 11.10 4.33 2.36
N ASP A 40 10.86 5.61 2.11
CA ASP A 40 10.17 6.51 3.02
C ASP A 40 8.69 6.59 2.63
N ALA A 41 7.80 6.62 3.63
CA ALA A 41 6.35 6.64 3.42
C ALA A 41 5.63 7.30 4.58
N ARG A 42 4.38 7.70 4.34
CA ARG A 42 3.41 8.06 5.38
C ARG A 42 2.43 6.92 5.58
N LEU A 43 2.07 6.65 6.83
CA LEU A 43 1.02 5.69 7.17
C LEU A 43 -0.35 6.40 7.12
N ALA A 44 -1.07 6.21 6.02
CA ALA A 44 -2.39 6.82 5.82
C ALA A 44 -3.47 6.15 6.67
N GLY A 45 -3.33 4.85 6.94
CA GLY A 45 -4.18 4.15 7.89
C GLY A 45 -3.83 2.67 8.03
N TYR A 46 -4.38 2.03 9.04
CA TYR A 46 -4.14 0.63 9.38
C TYR A 46 -5.28 0.03 10.20
N ILE A 47 -5.32 -1.30 10.27
CA ILE A 47 -6.23 -2.05 11.15
C ILE A 47 -5.49 -2.34 12.46
N ARG A 48 -6.12 -2.03 13.60
CA ARG A 48 -5.54 -2.29 14.94
C ARG A 48 -5.69 -3.73 15.40
N ASP A 49 -6.80 -4.36 15.07
CA ASP A 49 -7.16 -5.70 15.54
C ASP A 49 -7.78 -6.46 14.37
N LEU A 50 -7.31 -7.68 14.13
CA LEU A 50 -7.77 -8.52 13.02
C LEU A 50 -9.00 -9.36 13.36
N ASP A 51 -9.24 -9.61 14.65
CA ASP A 51 -10.40 -10.36 15.14
C ASP A 51 -11.63 -9.44 15.29
N ALA A 52 -11.39 -8.20 15.73
CA ALA A 52 -12.39 -7.13 15.75
C ALA A 52 -11.89 -5.92 14.94
N PRO A 53 -12.10 -5.88 13.60
CA PRO A 53 -11.52 -4.87 12.72
C PRO A 53 -11.88 -3.44 13.10
N VAL A 54 -10.92 -2.74 13.71
CA VAL A 54 -11.00 -1.30 13.96
C VAL A 54 -10.02 -0.58 13.05
N ASN A 55 -10.58 0.05 12.02
CA ASN A 55 -9.83 0.93 11.12
C ASN A 55 -9.36 2.17 11.88
N VAL A 56 -8.06 2.43 11.81
CA VAL A 56 -7.45 3.68 12.25
C VAL A 56 -6.99 4.41 11.01
N VAL A 57 -7.63 5.54 10.75
CA VAL A 57 -7.17 6.48 9.75
C VAL A 57 -6.13 7.39 10.41
N GLY A 58 -4.95 7.49 9.82
CA GLY A 58 -3.85 8.30 10.34
C GLY A 58 -4.11 9.80 10.19
N SER A 59 -3.28 10.63 10.84
CA SER A 59 -3.29 12.08 10.63
C SER A 59 -2.49 12.42 9.36
N GLY A 60 -3.14 12.33 8.20
CA GLY A 60 -2.55 12.60 6.89
C GLY A 60 -3.20 13.77 6.15
N THR A 61 -2.83 13.94 4.88
CA THR A 61 -3.54 14.85 3.97
C THR A 61 -4.97 14.34 3.71
N ALA A 62 -5.87 15.21 3.22
CA ALA A 62 -7.22 14.78 2.85
C ALA A 62 -7.22 13.61 1.82
N ASP A 63 -6.19 13.56 0.98
CA ASP A 63 -6.00 12.47 0.02
C ASP A 63 -5.59 11.16 0.70
N ASP A 64 -4.70 11.22 1.70
CA ASP A 64 -4.31 10.07 2.51
C ASP A 64 -5.52 9.46 3.22
N LEU A 65 -6.36 10.31 3.84
CA LEU A 65 -7.60 9.88 4.51
C LEU A 65 -8.53 9.17 3.52
N ARG A 66 -8.80 9.80 2.38
CA ARG A 66 -9.67 9.26 1.33
C ARG A 66 -9.18 7.91 0.81
N ILE A 67 -7.88 7.76 0.57
CA ILE A 67 -7.30 6.50 0.09
C ILE A 67 -7.37 5.42 1.17
N ALA A 68 -7.09 5.75 2.43
CA ALA A 68 -7.21 4.81 3.54
C ALA A 68 -8.64 4.29 3.71
N GLU A 69 -9.65 5.16 3.65
CA GLU A 69 -11.07 4.78 3.71
C GLU A 69 -11.49 3.88 2.55
N LEU A 70 -10.97 4.13 1.34
CA LEU A 70 -11.27 3.33 0.15
C LEU A 70 -10.68 1.92 0.21
N LEU A 71 -9.49 1.76 0.80
CA LEU A 71 -8.72 0.52 0.71
C LEU A 71 -8.76 -0.34 1.98
N LEU A 72 -8.77 0.25 3.18
CA LEU A 72 -8.66 -0.53 4.42
C LEU A 72 -9.79 -1.55 4.60
N GLY A 73 -9.42 -2.78 4.95
CA GLY A 73 -10.33 -3.90 5.15
C GLY A 73 -10.96 -4.44 3.86
N LYS A 74 -10.67 -3.86 2.70
CA LYS A 74 -11.16 -4.38 1.42
C LYS A 74 -10.31 -5.56 0.97
N PRO A 75 -10.94 -6.58 0.35
CA PRO A 75 -10.20 -7.61 -0.33
C PRO A 75 -9.48 -6.98 -1.53
N LEU A 76 -8.19 -7.29 -1.66
CA LEU A 76 -7.40 -6.94 -2.81
C LEU A 76 -6.77 -8.26 -3.29
N PRO A 77 -7.14 -8.77 -4.49
CA PRO A 77 -6.54 -9.97 -5.03
C PRO A 77 -5.02 -9.74 -5.14
N SER A 78 -4.30 -10.33 -4.19
CA SER A 78 -2.89 -10.07 -3.96
C SER A 78 -2.07 -11.10 -4.70
N THR A 79 -1.40 -10.70 -5.78
CA THR A 79 -0.41 -11.53 -6.46
C THR A 79 0.95 -11.30 -5.81
N SER A 80 1.18 -11.86 -4.61
CA SER A 80 2.47 -11.71 -3.93
C SER A 80 2.97 -13.03 -3.39
N GLY A 81 4.06 -13.53 -3.98
CA GLY A 81 4.83 -14.67 -3.47
C GLY A 81 5.90 -14.30 -2.42
N GLY A 82 5.86 -13.10 -1.84
CA GLY A 82 6.84 -12.61 -0.86
C GLY A 82 6.19 -11.81 0.29
N PRO A 83 6.96 -11.39 1.32
CA PRO A 83 6.44 -10.81 2.57
C PRO A 83 5.74 -9.45 2.43
N ILE A 84 5.82 -8.81 1.26
CA ILE A 84 5.07 -7.59 0.93
C ILE A 84 4.54 -7.75 -0.51
N ALA A 85 3.26 -7.47 -0.69
CA ALA A 85 2.59 -7.47 -1.98
C ALA A 85 2.65 -6.12 -2.66
N TYR A 86 2.96 -6.09 -3.96
CA TYR A 86 2.87 -4.89 -4.77
C TYR A 86 1.71 -5.03 -5.75
N VAL A 87 0.85 -4.02 -5.82
CA VAL A 87 -0.17 -3.90 -6.85
C VAL A 87 0.17 -2.70 -7.73
N THR A 88 0.27 -2.95 -9.03
CA THR A 88 0.23 -1.91 -10.06
C THR A 88 -1.24 -1.54 -10.24
N LEU A 89 -1.64 -0.34 -9.81
CA LEU A 89 -2.96 0.19 -10.16
C LEU A 89 -2.90 0.66 -11.62
N PRO A 90 -3.88 0.30 -12.48
CA PRO A 90 -3.90 0.78 -13.85
C PRO A 90 -3.97 2.31 -13.86
N ALA A 91 -3.14 2.94 -14.69
CA ALA A 91 -3.19 4.38 -14.93
C ALA A 91 -4.61 4.77 -15.34
N HIS A 92 -5.19 5.77 -14.67
CA HIS A 92 -6.45 6.35 -15.10
C HIS A 92 -6.30 6.81 -16.55
N GLU A 93 -7.13 6.31 -17.45
CA GLU A 93 -7.19 6.82 -18.81
C GLU A 93 -7.59 8.30 -18.73
N ARG A 94 -6.63 9.19 -19.00
CA ARG A 94 -6.95 10.57 -19.31
C ARG A 94 -7.67 10.56 -20.65
N THR A 95 -8.99 10.52 -20.62
CA THR A 95 -9.82 10.86 -21.78
C THR A 95 -9.52 12.31 -22.17
N LEU A 96 -8.52 12.48 -23.03
CA LEU A 96 -8.36 13.68 -23.83
C LEU A 96 -9.42 13.62 -24.92
N SER A 97 -10.57 14.25 -24.65
CA SER A 97 -11.51 14.63 -25.69
C SER A 97 -10.87 15.77 -26.50
N ARG A 98 -10.69 15.55 -27.80
CA ARG A 98 -10.47 16.59 -28.81
C ARG A 98 -11.57 16.44 -29.87
#